data_AF-A0A2S7WVX0-F1
#
_entry.id   AF-A0A2S7WVX0-F1
#
_cell.length_a   1.000
_cell.length_b   1.000
_cell.length_c   1.000
_cell.angle_alpha   90.00
_cell.angle_beta   90.00
_cell.angle_gamma   90.00
#
_symmetry.space_group_name_H-M   'P 1'
#
loop_
_entity.id
_entity.type
_entity.pdbx_description
1 polymer ?
#
loop_
_entity_poly.entity_id
_entity_poly.type
_entity_poly.pdbx_seq_one_letter_code
_entity_poly.pdbx_strand_id
1 'polypeptide(L)'
;MKIKDLIGEFSILGSNQDADENTYNGTLSLTLDENERIIAKWFINNTQKQFGTGFFKNNILVINFNYKGFENKTYKGVVIYKCLNKNVLEGFWSEELGNPKYLGSENCFRITDKNEFLN
;
A
#
# COMPACT_ATOMS: atom_id res chain seq x y z
N MET A 1 13.41 6.76 10.29
CA MET A 1 13.60 5.44 9.66
C MET A 1 14.47 5.59 8.42
N LYS A 2 15.14 4.52 8.00
CA LYS A 2 15.79 4.39 6.70
C LYS A 2 14.88 3.60 5.77
N ILE A 3 15.07 3.76 4.46
CA ILE A 3 14.28 3.05 3.45
C ILE A 3 14.33 1.52 3.62
N LYS A 4 15.48 0.98 4.02
CA LYS A 4 15.68 -0.46 4.29
C LYS A 4 14.86 -0.97 5.47
N ASP A 5 14.45 -0.10 6.40
CA ASP A 5 13.58 -0.47 7.52
C ASP A 5 12.15 -0.77 7.05
N LEU A 6 11.79 -0.42 5.81
CA LEU A 6 10.44 -0.60 5.25
C LEU A 6 10.29 -1.90 4.45
N ILE A 7 11.38 -2.53 4.02
CA ILE A 7 11.34 -3.77 3.21
C ILE A 7 10.65 -4.88 3.99
N GLY A 8 9.72 -5.59 3.37
CA GLY A 8 9.01 -6.74 3.95
C GLY A 8 7.53 -6.79 3.57
N GLU A 9 6.82 -7.69 4.24
CA GLU A 9 5.39 -7.93 4.02
C GLU A 9 4.54 -7.25 5.10
N PHE A 10 3.39 -6.72 4.69
CA PHE A 10 2.43 -6.06 5.55
C PHE A 10 1.02 -6.57 5.26
N SER A 11 0.20 -6.69 6.29
CA SER A 11 -1.26 -6.80 6.15
C SER A 11 -1.86 -5.41 5.99
N ILE A 12 -2.96 -5.33 5.26
CA ILE A 12 -3.63 -4.08 4.91
C ILE A 12 -5.06 -4.08 5.46
N LEU A 13 -5.45 -2.92 5.99
CA LEU A 13 -6.84 -2.53 6.19
C LEU A 13 -7.05 -1.16 5.55
N GLY A 14 -7.96 -1.06 4.58
CA GLY A 14 -8.22 0.19 3.89
C GLY A 14 -9.69 0.42 3.57
N SER A 15 -9.98 1.60 3.04
CA SER A 15 -11.29 2.01 2.51
C SER A 15 -11.16 2.66 1.15
N ASN A 16 -12.17 2.47 0.30
CA ASN A 16 -12.19 2.99 -1.07
C ASN A 16 -12.32 4.51 -1.12
N GLN A 17 -11.94 5.08 -2.28
CA GLN A 17 -12.09 6.49 -2.63
C GLN A 17 -13.56 6.83 -2.98
N ASP A 18 -14.48 6.60 -2.04
CA ASP A 18 -15.91 6.84 -2.19
C ASP A 18 -16.53 7.37 -0.88
N ALA A 19 -17.82 7.74 -0.94
CA ALA A 19 -18.54 8.30 0.19
C ALA A 19 -18.95 7.24 1.24
N ASP A 20 -19.00 5.98 0.81
CA ASP A 20 -19.48 4.87 1.62
C ASP A 20 -18.34 4.23 2.43
N GLU A 21 -17.09 4.64 2.16
CA GLU A 21 -15.84 4.16 2.77
C GLU A 21 -15.76 2.62 2.79
N ASN A 22 -16.19 2.00 1.67
CA ASN A 22 -16.22 0.54 1.55
C ASN A 22 -14.84 -0.05 1.87
N THR A 23 -14.79 -0.91 2.88
CA THR A 23 -13.52 -1.43 3.38
C THR A 23 -12.99 -2.59 2.53
N TYR A 24 -11.67 -2.73 2.52
CA TYR A 24 -10.96 -3.84 1.90
C TYR A 24 -9.79 -4.28 2.77
N ASN A 25 -9.30 -5.50 2.52
CA ASN A 25 -8.09 -6.02 3.12
C ASN A 25 -7.14 -6.58 2.06
N GLY A 26 -5.91 -6.86 2.47
CA GLY A 26 -4.92 -7.42 1.55
C GLY A 26 -3.53 -7.51 2.15
N THR A 27 -2.55 -7.71 1.28
CA THR A 27 -1.14 -7.66 1.62
C THR A 27 -0.38 -6.68 0.75
N LEU A 28 0.67 -6.09 1.32
CA LEU A 28 1.63 -5.22 0.67
C LEU A 28 3.03 -5.80 0.85
N SER A 29 3.69 -6.10 -0.27
CA SER A 29 5.12 -6.45 -0.31
C SER A 29 5.92 -5.22 -0.74
N LEU A 30 6.90 -4.82 0.08
CA LEU A 30 7.85 -3.76 -0.22
C LEU A 30 9.25 -4.32 -0.40
N THR A 31 9.87 -4.06 -1.55
CA THR A 31 11.27 -4.37 -1.84
C THR A 31 12.00 -3.17 -2.43
N LEU A 32 13.29 -3.31 -2.71
CA LEU A 32 14.09 -2.30 -3.42
C LEU A 32 14.60 -2.86 -4.74
N ASP A 33 14.68 -1.99 -5.76
CA ASP A 33 15.48 -2.28 -6.95
C ASP A 33 16.97 -1.93 -6.73
N GLU A 34 17.78 -2.12 -7.77
CA GLU A 34 19.23 -1.87 -7.76
C GLU A 34 19.61 -0.41 -7.43
N ASN A 35 18.69 0.54 -7.57
CA ASN A 35 18.90 1.97 -7.32
C ASN A 35 18.29 2.42 -5.98
N GLU A 36 17.97 1.48 -5.09
CA GLU A 36 17.26 1.75 -3.82
C GLU A 36 15.90 2.45 -4.01
N ARG A 37 15.22 2.24 -5.14
CA ARG A 37 13.83 2.68 -5.33
C ARG A 37 12.86 1.63 -4.80
N ILE A 38 11.77 2.07 -4.18
CA ILE A 38 10.73 1.17 -3.67
C ILE A 38 10.02 0.48 -4.84
N ILE A 39 9.92 -0.83 -4.76
CA ILE A 39 9.04 -1.66 -5.57
C ILE A 39 7.95 -2.21 -4.65
N ALA A 40 6.69 -1.96 -5.01
CA ALA A 40 5.53 -2.35 -4.21
C ALA A 40 4.62 -3.29 -5.01
N LYS A 41 4.10 -4.31 -4.31
CA LYS A 41 3.11 -5.23 -4.86
C LYS A 41 2.00 -5.39 -3.85
N TRP A 42 0.77 -5.15 -4.29
CA TRP A 42 -0.43 -5.37 -3.48
C TRP A 42 -1.17 -6.60 -3.97
N PHE A 43 -1.81 -7.28 -3.02
CA PHE A 43 -2.84 -8.28 -3.29
C PHE A 43 -4.08 -7.97 -2.46
N ILE A 44 -5.10 -7.40 -3.10
CA ILE A 44 -6.31 -6.86 -2.45
C ILE A 44 -7.47 -7.85 -2.61
N ASN A 45 -8.24 -8.06 -1.54
CA ASN A 45 -9.42 -8.92 -1.47
C ASN A 45 -9.22 -10.29 -2.13
N ASN A 46 -8.01 -10.86 -2.00
CA ASN A 46 -7.59 -12.13 -2.58
C ASN A 46 -7.81 -12.31 -4.09
N THR A 47 -7.95 -11.22 -4.83
CA THR A 47 -8.33 -11.26 -6.25
C THR A 47 -7.52 -10.29 -7.11
N GLN A 48 -7.26 -9.09 -6.60
CA GLN A 48 -6.69 -8.01 -7.39
C GLN A 48 -5.19 -7.84 -7.08
N LYS A 49 -4.37 -7.87 -8.13
CA LYS A 49 -2.94 -7.58 -8.05
C LYS A 49 -2.68 -6.14 -8.50
N GLN A 50 -1.93 -5.39 -7.70
CA GLN A 50 -1.49 -4.04 -8.05
C GLN A 50 0.03 -3.95 -7.94
N PHE A 51 0.62 -3.03 -8.69
CA PHE A 51 2.06 -2.85 -8.77
C PHE A 51 2.40 -1.37 -8.69
N GLY A 52 3.52 -1.04 -8.05
CA GLY A 52 3.93 0.34 -7.92
C GLY A 52 5.42 0.53 -7.73
N THR A 53 5.85 1.77 -7.99
CA THR A 53 7.22 2.22 -7.71
C THR A 53 7.19 3.54 -7.00
N GLY A 54 8.12 3.74 -6.07
CA GLY A 54 8.05 4.85 -5.13
C GLY A 54 9.38 5.26 -4.54
N PHE A 55 9.32 6.29 -3.70
CA PHE A 55 10.47 6.81 -2.97
C PHE A 55 10.08 7.10 -1.53
N PHE A 56 11.09 7.14 -0.66
CA PHE A 56 10.93 7.38 0.76
C PHE A 56 11.79 8.56 1.21
N LYS A 57 11.18 9.52 1.93
CA LYS A 57 11.89 10.66 2.52
C LYS A 57 11.12 11.18 3.73
N ASN A 58 11.82 11.55 4.80
CA ASN A 58 11.23 12.17 6.00
C ASN A 58 10.08 11.36 6.62
N ASN A 59 10.21 10.03 6.68
CA ASN A 59 9.15 9.12 7.15
C ASN A 59 7.87 9.17 6.30
N ILE A 60 7.96 9.65 5.06
CA ILE A 60 6.89 9.64 4.08
C ILE A 60 7.30 8.70 2.94
N LEU A 61 6.47 7.72 2.66
CA LEU A 61 6.59 6.81 1.53
C LEU A 61 5.55 7.22 0.49
N VAL A 62 5.99 7.51 -0.73
CA VAL A 62 5.10 7.85 -1.85
C VAL A 62 5.26 6.79 -2.93
N ILE A 63 4.16 6.21 -3.40
CA ILE A 63 4.18 5.15 -4.41
C ILE A 63 3.15 5.45 -5.50
N ASN A 64 3.62 5.52 -6.74
CA ASN A 64 2.75 5.50 -7.90
C ASN A 64 2.36 4.04 -8.16
N PHE A 65 1.07 3.74 -8.13
CA PHE A 65 0.56 2.40 -8.34
C PHE A 65 -0.28 2.32 -9.61
N ASN A 66 -0.42 1.11 -10.13
CA ASN A 66 -1.35 0.76 -11.18
C ASN A 66 -1.85 -0.68 -11.04
N TYR A 67 -3.01 -0.95 -11.60
CA TYR A 67 -3.58 -2.29 -11.66
C TYR A 67 -4.50 -2.46 -12.88
N LYS A 68 -4.83 -3.72 -13.18
CA LYS A 68 -5.81 -4.08 -14.20
C LYS A 68 -7.16 -4.32 -13.56
N GLY A 69 -8.15 -3.53 -13.96
CA GLY A 69 -9.55 -3.71 -13.52
C GLY A 69 -10.39 -4.40 -14.59
N PHE A 70 -11.69 -4.07 -14.60
CA PHE A 70 -12.65 -4.60 -15.58
C PHE A 70 -12.20 -4.34 -17.02
N GLU A 71 -12.48 -5.29 -17.92
CA GLU A 71 -12.10 -5.23 -19.35
C GLU A 71 -10.61 -4.94 -19.61
N ASN A 72 -9.72 -5.34 -18.69
CA ASN A 72 -8.28 -5.14 -18.80
C ASN A 72 -7.87 -3.64 -18.88
N LYS A 73 -8.76 -2.74 -18.45
CA LYS A 73 -8.46 -1.32 -18.32
C LYS A 73 -7.42 -1.12 -17.21
N THR A 74 -6.42 -0.29 -17.48
CA THR A 74 -5.41 0.09 -16.49
C THR A 74 -5.94 1.26 -15.68
N TYR A 75 -5.91 1.11 -14.36
CA TYR A 75 -6.15 2.17 -13.38
C TYR A 75 -4.82 2.53 -12.73
N LYS A 76 -4.65 3.80 -12.39
CA LYS A 76 -3.42 4.32 -11.80
C LYS A 76 -3.72 5.39 -10.76
N GLY A 77 -2.85 5.49 -9.79
CA GLY A 77 -3.00 6.43 -8.68
C GLY A 77 -1.72 6.61 -7.91
N VAL A 78 -1.83 7.35 -6.82
CA VAL A 78 -0.74 7.59 -5.88
C VAL A 78 -1.21 7.27 -4.48
N VAL A 79 -0.41 6.51 -3.75
CA VAL A 79 -0.57 6.31 -2.32
C VAL A 79 0.57 6.98 -1.58
N ILE A 80 0.23 7.58 -0.44
CA ILE A 80 1.16 8.23 0.47
C ILE A 80 0.98 7.58 1.83
N TYR A 81 2.08 7.09 2.41
CA TYR A 81 2.10 6.62 3.79
C TYR A 81 2.97 7.52 4.65
N LYS A 82 2.44 7.93 5.79
CA LYS A 82 3.21 8.32 6.95
C LYS A 82 3.68 7.06 7.67
N CYS A 83 4.97 6.78 7.60
CA CYS A 83 5.57 5.67 8.32
C CYS A 83 5.69 6.09 9.80
N LEU A 84 4.88 5.51 10.69
CA LEU A 84 4.92 5.83 12.13
C LEU A 84 6.11 5.14 12.79
N ASN A 85 6.35 3.89 12.42
CA ASN A 85 7.53 3.11 12.75
C ASN A 85 7.74 2.03 11.68
N LYS A 86 8.77 1.18 11.84
CA LYS A 86 9.10 0.14 10.85
C LYS A 86 7.98 -0.89 10.62
N ASN A 87 7.00 -0.97 11.51
CA ASN A 87 5.91 -1.95 11.50
C ASN A 87 4.54 -1.36 11.18
N VAL A 88 4.37 -0.04 11.22
CA VAL A 88 3.05 0.60 11.09
C VAL A 88 3.13 1.77 10.12
N LEU A 89 2.37 1.66 9.04
CA LEU A 89 2.23 2.69 8.00
C LEU A 89 0.77 3.18 8.00
N GLU A 90 0.59 4.49 8.09
CA GLU A 90 -0.72 5.13 7.99
C GLU A 90 -0.79 5.89 6.68
N GLY A 91 -1.73 5.55 5.81
CA GLY A 91 -1.74 6.04 4.44
C GLY A 91 -3.11 6.43 3.92
N PHE A 92 -3.05 7.15 2.81
CA PHE A 92 -4.19 7.54 2.00
C PHE A 92 -3.78 7.56 0.54
N TRP A 93 -4.75 7.44 -0.35
CA TRP A 93 -4.51 7.35 -1.78
C TRP A 93 -5.60 8.00 -2.62
N SER A 94 -5.23 8.28 -3.87
CA SER A 94 -6.16 8.75 -4.89
C SER A 94 -5.85 8.07 -6.23
N GLU A 95 -6.89 7.58 -6.87
CA GLU A 95 -6.89 7.07 -8.24
C GLU A 95 -7.40 8.15 -9.21
N GLU A 96 -6.80 8.22 -10.39
CA GLU A 96 -7.12 9.21 -11.43
C GLU A 96 -8.61 9.23 -11.85
N LEU A 97 -9.27 8.08 -11.86
CA LEU A 97 -10.68 7.96 -12.28
C LEU A 97 -11.65 7.92 -11.09
N GLY A 98 -11.13 7.96 -9.86
CA GLY A 98 -11.93 7.99 -8.64
C GLY A 98 -12.60 9.35 -8.43
N ASN A 99 -13.56 9.40 -7.51
CA ASN A 99 -14.24 10.65 -7.19
C ASN A 99 -13.28 11.60 -6.46
N PRO A 100 -12.95 12.78 -7.01
CA PRO A 100 -11.92 13.67 -6.45
C PRO A 100 -12.33 14.35 -5.14
N LYS A 101 -13.59 14.20 -4.71
CA LYS A 101 -14.07 14.69 -3.41
C LYS A 101 -13.60 13.84 -2.23
N TYR A 102 -13.15 12.61 -2.49
CA TYR A 102 -12.80 11.63 -1.48
C TYR A 102 -11.37 11.13 -1.70
N LEU A 103 -10.78 10.57 -0.64
CA LEU A 103 -9.51 9.85 -0.66
C LEU A 103 -9.77 8.45 -0.12
N GLY A 104 -9.10 7.45 -0.68
CA GLY A 104 -9.05 6.15 -0.03
C GLY A 104 -8.11 6.21 1.17
N SER A 105 -8.37 5.38 2.18
CA SER A 105 -7.50 5.23 3.35
C SER A 105 -6.86 3.85 3.35
N GLU A 106 -5.64 3.75 3.89
CA GLU A 106 -4.95 2.46 3.98
C GLU A 106 -3.95 2.43 5.14
N ASN A 107 -4.13 1.49 6.07
CA ASN A 107 -3.18 1.21 7.13
C ASN A 107 -2.48 -0.12 6.87
N CYS A 108 -1.16 -0.14 7.03
CA CYS A 108 -0.35 -1.34 6.85
C CYS A 108 0.32 -1.75 8.17
N PHE A 109 0.22 -3.04 8.50
CA PHE A 109 0.82 -3.63 9.69
C PHE A 109 1.80 -4.72 9.27
N ARG A 110 3.07 -4.60 9.68
CA ARG A 110 4.10 -5.55 9.28
C ARG A 110 3.75 -6.96 9.78
N ILE A 111 3.84 -7.91 8.86
CA ILE A 111 3.74 -9.33 9.17
C ILE A 111 5.13 -9.76 9.67
N THR A 112 5.21 -10.10 10.95
CA THR A 112 6.38 -10.78 11.51
C THR A 112 6.01 -12.25 11.64
N ASP A 113 6.89 -13.17 11.23
CA ASP A 113 6.75 -14.59 11.56
C ASP A 113 6.76 -14.74 13.10
N LYS A 114 5.57 -14.68 13.70
CA LYS A 114 5.31 -15.05 15.09
C LYS A 114 4.11 -15.98 15.11
N ASN A 115 4.39 -17.21 14.70
CA ASN A 115 3.77 -18.40 15.28
C ASN A 115 4.41 -18.75 16.65
N GLU A 116 4.85 -17.75 17.42
CA GLU A 116 5.28 -17.95 18.80
C GLU A 116 4.38 -17.12 19.72
N PHE A 117 3.69 -17.84 20.60
CA PHE A 117 2.82 -17.41 21.70
C PHE A 117 1.33 -17.19 21.39
N LEU A 118 0.67 -18.27 20.96
CA LEU A 118 -0.63 -18.66 21.54
C LEU A 118 -0.51 -20.14 21.96
N ASN A 119 0.14 -20.37 23.11
CA ASN A 119 -0.02 -21.57 23.93
C ASN A 119 -0.70 -21.13 25.23
#